data_AF-A0A7K2W7L6-F1
#
_entry.id   AF-A0A7K2W7L6-F1
#
_cell.length_a   1.000
_cell.length_b   1.000
_cell.length_c   1.000
_cell.angle_alpha   90.00
_cell.angle_beta   90.00
_cell.angle_gamma   90.00
#
_symmetry.space_group_name_H-M   'P 1'
#
loop_
_entity.id
_entity.type
_entity.pdbx_description
1 polymer ?
#
loop_
_entity_poly.entity_id
_entity_poly.type
_entity_poly.pdbx_seq_one_letter_code
_entity_poly.pdbx_strand_id
1 'polypeptide(L)' 'MNPNDDRHWFGIFYFNRDDPRIAVPKRYGWGRTLNYGRPMAWVWTVGAPAAVGLIAHLSKH' A
#
# COMPACT_ATOMS: atom_id res chain seq x y z
N MET A 1 5.93 10.61 15.34
CA MET A 1 4.72 9.89 14.87
C MET A 1 4.35 8.83 15.88
N ASN A 2 3.14 8.85 16.42
CA ASN A 2 2.59 7.71 17.13
C ASN A 2 1.90 6.79 16.10
N PRO A 3 2.38 5.55 15.86
CA PRO A 3 1.75 4.62 14.92
C PRO A 3 0.29 4.27 15.28
N ASN A 4 -0.08 4.48 16.55
CA ASN A 4 -1.42 4.28 17.10
C ASN A 4 -2.28 5.56 17.01
N ASP A 5 -1.84 6.58 16.27
CA ASP A 5 -2.70 7.70 15.96
C ASP A 5 -3.79 7.24 14.99
N ASP A 6 -4.96 6.97 15.55
CA ASP A 6 -6.14 6.45 14.84
C ASP A 6 -6.58 7.34 13.68
N ARG A 7 -6.18 8.61 13.63
CA ARG A 7 -6.52 9.56 12.57
C ARG A 7 -6.02 9.15 11.19
N HIS A 8 -5.00 8.31 11.11
CA HIS A 8 -4.43 7.83 9.85
C HIS A 8 -4.96 6.44 9.43
N TRP A 9 -5.83 5.83 10.20
CA TRP A 9 -6.34 4.49 9.97
C TRP A 9 -7.79 4.51 9.47
N PHE A 10 -8.00 3.96 8.28
CA PHE A 10 -9.31 3.78 7.64
C PHE A 10 -9.63 2.29 7.58
N GLY A 11 -10.08 1.74 8.71
CA GLY A 11 -10.19 0.29 8.89
C GLY A 11 -8.81 -0.38 8.88
N ILE A 12 -8.56 -1.26 7.90
CA ILE A 12 -7.27 -1.96 7.72
C ILE A 12 -6.24 -1.15 6.92
N PHE A 13 -6.67 -0.04 6.31
CA PHE A 13 -5.82 0.79 5.47
C PHE A 13 -5.17 1.91 6.29
N TYR A 14 -3.89 2.14 6.02
CA TYR A 14 -3.11 3.22 6.63
C TYR A 14 -2.83 4.32 5.60
N PHE A 15 -3.06 5.58 5.97
CA PHE A 15 -2.83 6.73 5.09
C PHE A 15 -2.18 7.89 5.86
N ASN A 16 -0.87 8.07 5.63
CA ASN A 16 -0.12 9.18 6.22
C ASN A 16 0.92 9.73 5.25
N ARG A 17 0.72 10.97 4.77
CA ARG A 17 1.64 11.66 3.84
C ARG A 17 2.89 12.21 4.52
N ASP A 18 2.88 12.30 5.85
CA ASP A 18 4.01 12.80 6.62
C ASP A 18 4.93 11.65 7.08
N ASP A 19 4.41 10.42 7.15
CA ASP A 19 5.21 9.22 7.45
C ASP A 19 5.92 8.69 6.18
N PRO A 20 7.26 8.74 6.08
CA PRO A 20 7.99 8.32 4.87
C PRO A 20 7.97 6.81 4.61
N ARG A 21 7.53 6.00 5.60
CA ARG A 21 7.51 4.54 5.46
C ARG A 21 6.47 4.11 4.44
N ILE A 22 6.87 3.22 3.52
CA ILE A 22 5.98 2.59 2.53
C ILE A 22 5.17 1.47 3.18
N ALA A 23 5.76 0.75 4.14
CA ALA A 23 5.11 -0.33 4.88
C ALA A 23 5.23 -0.09 6.38
N VAL A 24 4.11 -0.25 7.09
CA VAL A 24 4.00 -0.08 8.54
C VAL A 24 3.40 -1.34 9.17
N PRO A 25 3.61 -1.60 10.47
CA PRO A 25 2.90 -2.69 11.16
C PRO A 25 1.39 -2.56 11.00
N LYS A 26 0.68 -3.68 10.91
CA LYS A 26 -0.79 -3.67 10.93
C LYS A 26 -1.30 -3.11 12.26
N ARG A 27 -2.46 -2.46 12.23
CA ARG A 27 -3.16 -1.98 13.44
C ARG A 27 -3.52 -3.11 14.40
N TYR A 28 -3.89 -4.26 13.86
CA TYR A 28 -4.27 -5.46 14.62
C TYR A 28 -3.55 -6.69 14.08
N GLY A 29 -3.13 -7.57 14.99
CA GLY A 29 -2.48 -8.84 14.67
C GLY A 29 -1.05 -8.69 14.15
N TRP A 30 -0.61 -9.65 13.33
CA TRP A 30 0.76 -9.77 12.86
C TRP A 30 0.95 -9.33 11.41
N GLY A 31 2.13 -8.79 11.11
CA GLY A 31 2.55 -8.42 9.76
C GLY A 31 2.52 -6.91 9.49
N ARG A 32 2.63 -6.55 8.20
CA ARG A 32 2.65 -5.16 7.73
C ARG A 32 1.50 -4.85 6.79
N THR A 33 1.15 -3.57 6.69
CA THR A 33 0.28 -2.97 5.68
C THR A 33 1.03 -1.86 4.95
N LEU A 34 0.50 -1.43 3.79
CA LEU A 34 1.08 -0.33 3.02
C LEU A 34 0.54 1.02 3.50
N ASN A 35 1.39 2.04 3.44
CA ASN A 35 1.00 3.42 3.61
C ASN A 35 0.51 3.99 2.28
N TYR A 36 -0.81 4.02 2.10
CA TYR A 36 -1.46 4.55 0.90
C TYR A 36 -1.35 6.07 0.74
N GLY A 37 -0.78 6.76 1.75
CA GLY A 37 -0.31 8.15 1.61
C GLY A 37 0.93 8.29 0.73
N ARG A 38 1.57 7.18 0.32
CA ARG A 38 2.76 7.16 -0.55
C ARG A 38 2.45 6.60 -1.94
N PRO A 39 2.94 7.26 -3.02
CA PRO A 39 2.74 6.76 -4.38
C PRO A 39 3.20 5.32 -4.60
N MET A 40 4.30 4.93 -3.94
CA MET A 40 4.85 3.58 -4.06
C MET A 40 3.88 2.48 -3.58
N ALA A 41 3.01 2.76 -2.61
CA ALA A 41 1.98 1.79 -2.20
C ALA A 41 1.02 1.47 -3.35
N TRP A 42 0.63 2.47 -4.15
CA TRP A 42 -0.23 2.29 -5.32
C TRP A 42 0.46 1.56 -6.45
N VAL A 43 1.76 1.79 -6.65
CA VAL A 43 2.57 1.02 -7.59
C VAL A 43 2.56 -0.47 -7.23
N TRP A 44 2.74 -0.81 -5.95
CA TRP A 44 2.69 -2.20 -5.50
C TRP A 44 1.29 -2.80 -5.61
N THR A 45 0.25 -2.08 -5.20
CA THR A 45 -1.12 -2.60 -5.16
C THR A 45 -1.77 -2.70 -6.54
N VAL A 46 -1.53 -1.73 -7.43
CA VAL A 46 -2.22 -1.61 -8.73
C VAL A 46 -1.24 -1.68 -9.89
N GLY A 47 -0.14 -0.92 -9.83
CA GLY A 47 0.81 -0.79 -10.93
C GLY A 47 1.46 -2.12 -11.33
N ALA A 48 1.97 -2.88 -10.37
CA ALA A 48 2.63 -4.15 -10.63
C ALA A 48 1.66 -5.22 -11.18
N PRO A 49 0.47 -5.45 -10.58
CA PRO A 49 -0.52 -6.35 -11.17
C PRO A 49 -0.99 -5.91 -12.57
N ALA A 50 -1.22 -4.61 -12.79
CA ALA A 50 -1.62 -4.08 -14.09
C ALA A 50 -0.54 -4.30 -15.16
N ALA A 51 0.73 -4.07 -14.82
CA ALA A 51 1.86 -4.31 -15.72
C ALA A 51 1.97 -5.79 -16.10
N VAL A 52 1.84 -6.70 -15.13
CA VAL A 52 1.85 -8.15 -15.39
C VAL A 52 0.68 -8.54 -16.30
N GLY A 53 -0.52 -8.05 -16.01
CA GLY A 53 -1.71 -8.29 -16.84
C GLY A 53 -1.56 -7.78 -18.27
N LEU A 54 -0.99 -6.58 -18.43
CA LEU A 54 -0.71 -5.99 -19.74
C LEU A 54 0.29 -6.82 -20.54
N ILE A 55 1.42 -7.20 -19.92
CA ILE A 55 2.42 -8.05 -20.58
C ILE A 55 1.77 -9.37 -21.01
N ALA A 56 1.01 -10.02 -20.13
CA ALA A 56 0.32 -11.26 -20.43
C ALA A 56 -0.73 -11.12 -21.54
N HIS A 57 -1.37 -9.96 -21.68
CA HIS A 57 -2.30 -9.68 -22.77
C HIS A 57 -1.58 -9.48 -24.10
N LEU A 58 -0.49 -8.70 -24.11
CA LEU A 58 0.31 -8.44 -25.31
C LEU A 58 1.01 -9.71 -25.82
N SER A 59 1.44 -10.62 -24.95
CA SER A 59 2.06 -11.89 -25.35
C SER A 59 1.11 -12.89 -26.01
N LYS A 60 -0.21 -12.62 -26.04
CA LYS A 60 -1.22 -13.49 -26.68
C LYS A 60 -1.54 -13.06 -28.12
N HIS A 61 -1.05 -11.92 -28.56
CA HIS A 61 -1.24 -11.36 -29.90
C HIS A 61 0.07 -11.37 -30.67
#